data_AF-A0A850MG94-F1
#
_entry.id   AF-A0A850MG94-F1
#
_cell.length_a   1.000
_cell.length_b   1.000
_cell.length_c   1.000
_cell.angle_alpha   90.00
_cell.angle_beta   90.00
_cell.angle_gamma   90.00
#
_symmetry.space_group_name_H-M   'P 1'
#
loop_
_entity.id
_entity.type
_entity.pdbx_description
1 polymer ?
#
loop_
_entity_poly.entity_id
_entity_poly.type
_entity_poly.pdbx_seq_one_letter_code
_entity_poly.pdbx_strand_id
1 'polypeptide(L)'
;MDLLNFIWPPEPDDVPTITIELGIFIIGIIAGIIGLLIWKNNRILAKKGLPECVGGFFMFAFHSLFDALDTICVNDILQTNLDLTDSIFSIAGLALIAVGIIRISIYGAKIWREL
;
A
#
# COMPACT_ATOMS: atom_id res chain seq x y z
N MET A 1 -25.11 18.60 -8.49
CA MET A 1 -24.42 18.43 -7.19
C MET A 1 -23.07 17.86 -7.54
N ASP A 2 -22.03 18.69 -7.49
CA ASP A 2 -20.69 18.25 -7.90
C ASP A 2 -20.17 17.24 -6.88
N LEU A 3 -19.98 16.00 -7.35
CA LEU A 3 -19.55 14.87 -6.53
C LEU A 3 -18.04 14.91 -6.21
N LEU A 4 -17.29 15.79 -6.86
CA LEU A 4 -15.84 15.90 -6.74
C LEU A 4 -15.47 17.34 -6.35
N ASN A 5 -15.69 17.69 -5.09
CA ASN A 5 -15.27 18.96 -4.52
C ASN A 5 -14.09 18.72 -3.59
N PHE A 6 -12.90 19.09 -4.05
CA PHE A 6 -11.67 19.06 -3.28
C PHE A 6 -11.19 20.48 -2.99
N ILE A 7 -10.66 20.72 -1.80
CA ILE A 7 -10.02 22.00 -1.45
C ILE A 7 -8.60 21.98 -2.00
N TRP A 8 -8.33 22.87 -2.97
CA TRP A 8 -6.98 23.07 -3.49
C TRP A 8 -6.68 24.56 -3.67
N PRO A 9 -5.62 25.10 -3.04
CA PRO A 9 -4.64 24.41 -2.17
C PRO A 9 -5.25 23.97 -0.82
N PRO A 10 -4.69 22.94 -0.17
CA PRO A 10 -5.13 22.49 1.16
C PRO A 10 -4.90 23.56 2.24
N GLU A 11 -5.62 23.45 3.35
CA GLU A 11 -5.41 24.33 4.50
C GLU A 11 -4.00 24.12 5.09
N PRO A 12 -3.37 25.16 5.66
CA PRO A 12 -1.99 25.06 6.16
C PRO A 12 -1.77 23.93 7.19
N ASP A 13 -2.80 23.59 7.96
CA ASP A 13 -2.76 22.55 8.99
C ASP A 13 -2.83 21.13 8.40
N ASP A 14 -3.38 20.97 7.19
CA ASP A 14 -3.50 19.67 6.49
C ASP A 14 -2.29 19.35 5.60
N VAL A 15 -1.48 20.36 5.26
CA VAL A 15 -0.28 20.21 4.42
C VAL A 15 0.66 19.10 4.94
N PRO A 16 0.99 19.02 6.24
CA PRO A 16 1.87 17.95 6.74
C PRO A 16 1.29 16.56 6.54
N THR A 17 0.01 16.37 6.82
CA THR A 17 -0.73 15.10 6.68
C THR A 17 -0.68 14.60 5.25
N ILE A 18 -1.15 15.43 4.30
CA ILE A 18 -1.12 15.13 2.86
C ILE A 18 0.29 14.82 2.38
N THR A 19 1.29 15.58 2.86
CA THR A 19 2.70 15.38 2.46
C THR A 19 3.22 14.02 2.91
N ILE A 20 2.92 13.63 4.15
CA ILE A 20 3.33 12.33 4.70
C ILE A 20 2.66 11.20 3.93
N GLU A 21 1.36 11.29 3.71
CA GLU A 21 0.58 10.26 3.03
C GLU A 21 0.99 10.09 1.56
N LEU A 22 1.16 11.19 0.82
CA LEU A 22 1.72 11.12 -0.54
C LEU A 22 3.15 10.55 -0.54
N GLY A 23 3.94 10.84 0.49
CA GLY A 23 5.26 10.24 0.69
C GLY A 23 5.20 8.73 0.87
N ILE A 24 4.28 8.24 1.72
CA ILE A 24 4.04 6.81 1.94
C ILE A 24 3.57 6.15 0.64
N PHE A 25 2.63 6.76 -0.09
CA PHE A 25 2.19 6.29 -1.39
C PHE A 25 3.37 6.10 -2.35
N ILE A 26 4.20 7.13 -2.52
CA ILE A 26 5.37 7.08 -3.42
C ILE A 26 6.34 5.96 -3.02
N ILE A 27 6.69 5.87 -1.73
CA ILE A 27 7.61 4.85 -1.22
C ILE A 27 7.02 3.44 -1.42
N GLY A 28 5.73 3.26 -1.14
CA GLY A 28 5.02 2.00 -1.32
C GLY A 28 5.00 1.55 -2.78
N ILE A 29 4.73 2.47 -3.72
CA ILE A 29 4.80 2.21 -5.16
C ILE A 29 6.22 1.79 -5.58
N ILE A 30 7.25 2.50 -5.11
CA ILE A 30 8.66 2.18 -5.40
C ILE A 30 9.00 0.76 -4.89
N ALA A 31 8.60 0.44 -3.65
CA ALA A 31 8.82 -0.89 -3.06
C ALA A 31 8.12 -2.00 -3.89
N GLY A 32 6.88 -1.76 -4.30
CA GLY A 32 6.13 -2.66 -5.19
C GLY A 32 6.85 -2.89 -6.53
N ILE A 33 7.34 -1.82 -7.17
CA ILE A 33 8.09 -1.89 -8.43
C ILE A 33 9.39 -2.69 -8.25
N ILE A 34 10.16 -2.41 -7.20
CA ILE A 34 11.39 -3.16 -6.90
C ILE A 34 11.07 -4.65 -6.72
N GLY A 35 10.00 -4.96 -5.98
CA GLY A 35 9.53 -6.33 -5.80
C GLY A 35 9.14 -7.01 -7.11
N LEU A 36 8.44 -6.31 -8.02
CA LEU A 36 8.14 -6.81 -9.38
C LEU A 36 9.42 -7.11 -10.17
N LEU A 37 10.42 -6.24 -10.12
CA LEU A 37 11.70 -6.44 -10.81
C LEU A 37 12.46 -7.66 -10.27
N ILE A 38 12.47 -7.84 -8.94
CA ILE A 38 13.08 -9.00 -8.29
C ILE A 38 12.33 -10.29 -8.68
N TRP A 39 11.00 -10.24 -8.69
CA TRP A 39 10.17 -11.38 -9.08
C TRP A 39 10.42 -11.78 -10.53
N LYS A 40 10.47 -10.81 -11.45
CA LYS A 40 10.74 -11.03 -12.88
C LYS A 40 12.14 -11.62 -13.13
N ASN A 41 13.13 -11.25 -12.32
CA ASN A 41 14.52 -11.72 -12.44
C ASN A 41 14.81 -13.07 -11.75
N ASN A 42 13.77 -13.88 -11.52
CA ASN A 42 13.86 -15.35 -11.40
C ASN A 42 14.73 -15.94 -10.27
N ARG A 43 14.81 -15.34 -9.08
CA ARG A 43 15.22 -16.12 -7.89
C ARG A 43 14.09 -17.04 -7.46
N ILE A 44 14.36 -18.34 -7.33
CA ILE A 44 13.38 -19.33 -6.84
C ILE A 44 12.81 -18.92 -5.47
N LEU A 45 13.66 -18.36 -4.60
CA LEU A 45 13.27 -17.75 -3.32
C LEU A 45 12.26 -16.61 -3.50
N ALA A 46 12.46 -15.75 -4.50
CA ALA A 46 11.58 -14.63 -4.82
C ALA A 46 10.25 -15.06 -5.44
N LYS A 47 10.04 -16.33 -5.79
CA LYS A 47 8.73 -16.82 -6.26
C LYS A 47 7.83 -17.29 -5.13
N LYS A 48 8.33 -17.36 -3.89
CA LYS A 48 7.60 -17.83 -2.72
C LYS A 48 7.33 -16.65 -1.81
N GLY A 49 6.08 -16.17 -1.75
CA GLY A 49 5.68 -15.09 -0.84
C GLY A 49 5.90 -13.66 -1.38
N LEU A 50 6.85 -13.46 -2.31
CA LEU A 50 7.07 -12.12 -2.89
C LEU A 50 5.89 -11.59 -3.70
N PRO A 51 5.14 -12.38 -4.50
CA PRO A 51 3.96 -11.86 -5.19
C PRO A 51 2.92 -11.31 -4.22
N GLU A 52 2.73 -11.97 -3.08
CA GLU A 52 1.85 -11.52 -2.00
C GLU A 52 2.37 -10.22 -1.38
N CYS A 53 3.68 -10.13 -1.07
CA CYS A 53 4.28 -8.88 -0.59
C CYS A 53 4.12 -7.73 -1.59
N VAL A 54 4.34 -7.97 -2.89
CA VAL A 54 4.20 -6.96 -3.94
C VAL A 54 2.76 -6.47 -4.04
N GLY A 55 1.79 -7.39 -4.11
CA GLY A 55 0.37 -7.04 -4.10
C GLY A 55 0.00 -6.23 -2.86
N GLY A 56 0.49 -6.68 -1.70
CA GLY A 56 0.27 -5.98 -0.43
C GLY A 56 0.92 -4.59 -0.38
N PHE A 57 2.12 -4.39 -0.92
CA PHE A 57 2.76 -3.07 -1.01
C PHE A 57 1.99 -2.12 -1.92
N PHE A 58 1.45 -2.59 -3.05
CA PHE A 58 0.61 -1.75 -3.90
C PHE A 58 -0.70 -1.39 -3.20
N MET A 59 -1.41 -2.37 -2.64
CA MET A 59 -2.64 -2.10 -1.87
C MET A 59 -2.38 -1.13 -0.73
N PHE A 60 -1.28 -1.34 0.00
CA PHE A 60 -0.91 -0.46 1.09
C PHE A 60 -0.56 0.95 0.57
N ALA A 61 0.21 1.08 -0.51
CA ALA A 61 0.46 2.39 -1.10
C ALA A 61 -0.85 3.13 -1.42
N PHE A 62 -1.79 2.46 -2.09
CA PHE A 62 -3.07 3.06 -2.48
C PHE A 62 -3.96 3.44 -1.29
N HIS A 63 -3.85 2.76 -0.13
CA HIS A 63 -4.55 3.21 1.08
C HIS A 63 -4.16 4.66 1.40
N SER A 64 -2.87 4.96 1.38
CA SER A 64 -2.35 6.28 1.73
C SER A 64 -2.69 7.34 0.70
N LEU A 65 -2.97 6.95 -0.55
CA LEU A 65 -3.52 7.88 -1.54
C LEU A 65 -4.99 8.23 -1.21
N PHE A 66 -5.78 7.29 -0.70
CA PHE A 66 -7.16 7.55 -0.31
C PHE A 66 -7.24 8.43 0.95
N ASP A 67 -6.37 8.18 1.92
CA ASP A 67 -6.14 9.02 3.12
C ASP A 67 -5.82 10.47 2.71
N ALA A 68 -4.88 10.65 1.78
CA ALA A 68 -4.53 11.99 1.27
C ALA A 68 -5.69 12.67 0.53
N LEU A 69 -6.58 11.91 -0.10
CA LEU A 69 -7.73 12.44 -0.82
C LEU A 69 -8.89 12.78 0.10
N ASP A 70 -9.10 12.02 1.19
CA ASP A 70 -10.15 12.31 2.16
C ASP A 70 -9.86 13.58 2.95
N THR A 71 -8.58 13.85 3.24
CA THR A 71 -8.11 15.03 3.97
C THR A 71 -8.51 16.32 3.26
N ILE A 72 -8.54 16.31 1.92
CA ILE A 72 -8.93 17.48 1.11
C ILE A 72 -10.37 17.42 0.57
N CYS A 73 -11.15 16.41 0.96
CA CYS A 73 -12.50 16.19 0.47
C CYS A 73 -13.53 16.98 1.28
N VAL A 74 -14.38 17.75 0.59
CA VAL A 74 -15.44 18.56 1.24
C VAL A 74 -16.77 17.81 1.33
N ASN A 75 -16.93 16.76 0.52
CA ASN A 75 -18.18 16.02 0.44
C ASN A 75 -18.18 14.86 1.45
N ASP A 76 -19.00 14.96 2.49
CA ASP A 76 -19.11 13.96 3.57
C ASP A 76 -19.30 12.51 3.06
N ILE A 77 -20.10 12.32 2.01
CA ILE A 77 -20.38 10.98 1.45
C ILE A 77 -19.14 10.44 0.75
N LEU A 78 -18.46 11.28 -0.03
CA LEU A 78 -17.21 10.87 -0.69
C LEU A 78 -16.10 10.62 0.33
N GLN A 79 -15.97 11.49 1.34
CA GLN A 79 -15.01 11.35 2.43
C GLN A 79 -15.22 10.01 3.15
N THR A 80 -16.44 9.71 3.60
CA THR A 80 -16.76 8.42 4.25
C THR A 80 -16.42 7.20 3.38
N ASN A 81 -16.61 7.29 2.06
CA ASN A 81 -16.23 6.22 1.14
C ASN A 81 -14.72 6.10 0.97
N LEU A 82 -13.99 7.21 1.00
CA LEU A 82 -12.53 7.23 0.96
C LEU A 82 -11.97 6.61 2.25
N ASP A 83 -12.43 7.02 3.44
CA ASP A 83 -12.03 6.44 4.74
C ASP A 83 -12.23 4.92 4.78
N LEU A 84 -13.39 4.46 4.28
CA LEU A 84 -13.70 3.03 4.21
C LEU A 84 -12.75 2.31 3.24
N THR A 85 -12.46 2.94 2.11
CA THR A 85 -11.56 2.37 1.09
C THR A 85 -10.13 2.32 1.62
N ASP A 86 -9.63 3.38 2.26
CA ASP A 86 -8.35 3.40 2.96
C ASP A 86 -8.27 2.24 3.97
N SER A 87 -9.23 2.14 4.88
CA SER A 87 -9.26 1.08 5.89
C SER A 87 -9.21 -0.33 5.29
N ILE A 88 -9.95 -0.58 4.21
CA ILE A 88 -9.95 -1.88 3.52
C ILE A 88 -8.58 -2.13 2.87
N PHE A 89 -8.02 -1.14 2.18
CA PHE A 89 -6.75 -1.27 1.47
C PHE A 89 -5.57 -1.43 2.43
N SER A 90 -5.57 -0.72 3.56
CA SER A 90 -4.54 -0.83 4.59
C SER A 90 -4.56 -2.21 5.24
N ILE A 91 -5.73 -2.70 5.68
CA ILE A 91 -5.88 -4.03 6.29
C ILE A 91 -5.51 -5.14 5.31
N ALA A 92 -6.06 -5.11 4.10
CA ALA A 92 -5.79 -6.13 3.09
C ALA A 92 -4.32 -6.11 2.63
N GLY A 93 -3.75 -4.91 2.46
CA GLY A 93 -2.34 -4.72 2.12
C GLY A 93 -1.40 -5.30 3.18
N LEU A 94 -1.62 -4.96 4.45
CA LEU A 94 -0.85 -5.50 5.58
C LEU A 94 -0.99 -7.01 5.71
N ALA A 95 -2.21 -7.55 5.55
CA ALA A 95 -2.45 -8.98 5.59
C ALA A 95 -1.68 -9.73 4.49
N LEU A 96 -1.69 -9.20 3.26
CA LEU A 96 -0.92 -9.78 2.14
C LEU A 96 0.58 -9.74 2.39
N ILE A 97 1.11 -8.62 2.91
CA ILE A 97 2.52 -8.51 3.29
C ILE A 97 2.88 -9.55 4.36
N ALA A 98 2.06 -9.67 5.41
CA ALA A 98 2.29 -10.64 6.49
C ALA A 98 2.29 -12.09 5.97
N VAL A 99 1.31 -12.46 5.14
CA VAL A 99 1.24 -13.79 4.51
C VAL A 99 2.46 -14.03 3.62
N GLY A 100 2.87 -13.04 2.83
CA GLY A 100 4.06 -13.11 1.99
C GLY A 100 5.34 -13.38 2.80
N ILE A 101 5.55 -12.62 3.88
CA ILE A 101 6.69 -12.79 4.81
C ILE A 101 6.68 -14.18 5.46
N ILE A 102 5.52 -14.66 5.92
CA ILE A 102 5.40 -16.01 6.51
C ILE A 102 5.82 -17.08 5.49
N ARG A 103 5.35 -16.97 4.24
CA ARG A 103 5.68 -17.94 3.18
C ARG A 103 7.16 -17.91 2.80
N ILE A 104 7.76 -16.72 2.72
CA ILE A 104 9.21 -16.56 2.54
C ILE A 104 9.96 -17.26 3.67
N SER A 105 9.55 -17.02 4.91
CA SER A 105 10.22 -17.54 6.11
C SER A 105 10.15 -19.07 6.19
N ILE A 106 8.97 -19.66 5.96
CA ILE A 106 8.79 -21.12 5.94
C ILE A 106 9.64 -21.75 4.83
N TYR A 107 9.67 -21.13 3.64
CA TYR A 107 10.45 -21.64 2.52
C TYR A 107 11.96 -21.56 2.80
N GLY A 108 12.44 -20.46 3.39
CA GLY A 108 13.82 -20.30 3.81
C GLY A 108 14.22 -21.35 4.87
N ALA A 109 13.37 -21.57 5.87
CA ALA A 109 13.61 -22.58 6.90
C ALA A 109 13.68 -24.01 6.30
N LYS A 110 12.84 -24.31 5.30
CA LYS A 110 12.87 -25.60 4.60
C LYS A 110 14.20 -25.83 3.89
N ILE A 111 14.68 -24.83 3.13
CA ILE A 111 15.98 -24.91 2.45
C ILE A 111 17.10 -25.17 3.45
N TRP A 112 17.08 -24.47 4.59
CA TRP A 112 18.14 -24.61 5.60
C TRP A 112 18.15 -25.98 6.30
N ARG A 113 17.00 -26.67 6.40
CA ARG A 113 16.93 -28.03 6.95
C ARG A 113 17.38 -29.12 5.98
N GLU A 114 17.33 -28.83 4.67
CA GLU A 114 17.70 -29.76 3.60
C GLU A 114 19.16 -29.60 3.15
N LEU A 115 19.88 -28.62 3.71
CA LEU A 115 21.33 -28.37 3.55
C LEU A 115 22.11 -29.00 4.71
#